data_AF-A0A819GD18-F1
#
_entry.id   AF-A0A819GD18-F1
#
_cell.length_a   1.000
_cell.length_b   1.000
_cell.length_c   1.000
_cell.angle_alpha   90.00
_cell.angle_beta   90.00
_cell.angle_gamma   90.00
#
_symmetry.space_group_name_H-M   'P 1'
#
loop_
_entity.id
_entity.type
_entity.pdbx_description
1 polymer ?
#
loop_
_entity_poly.entity_id
_entity_poly.type
_entity_poly.pdbx_seq_one_letter_code
_entity_poly.pdbx_strand_id
1 'polypeptide(L)'
;MNKSIHELDFRCLNEVFNEEECINLCQSSLGIQCKILTISVTTHQSILILIQNMKNLQALHIQYNEYTSNSNSNEIIQWLKAQLSSTFCINQDRKLNNYLHIWI
;
A
#
# COMPACT_ATOMS: atom_id res chain seq x y z
N MET A 1 6.63 -4.51 21.08
CA MET A 1 7.39 -3.44 20.38
C MET A 1 6.43 -2.29 20.14
N ASN A 2 6.61 -1.15 20.82
CA ASN A 2 5.77 0.05 20.62
C ASN A 2 6.11 0.65 19.27
N LYS A 3 5.31 0.36 18.25
CA LYS A 3 5.37 1.13 17.00
C LYS A 3 4.87 2.54 17.29
N SER A 4 5.58 3.53 16.77
CA SER A 4 5.16 4.92 16.84
C SER A 4 3.75 5.04 16.24
N ILE A 5 2.93 5.97 16.72
CA ILE A 5 1.59 6.26 16.18
C ILE A 5 1.63 6.58 14.66
N HIS A 6 2.83 6.86 14.13
CA HIS A 6 3.08 7.13 12.72
C HIS A 6 3.34 5.90 11.84
N GLU A 7 3.50 4.71 12.42
CA GLU A 7 3.69 3.46 11.67
C GLU A 7 2.52 2.51 11.94
N LEU A 8 1.74 2.26 10.89
CA LEU A 8 0.67 1.26 10.91
C LEU A 8 1.15 0.02 10.18
N ASP A 9 1.08 -1.12 10.84
CA ASP A 9 1.46 -2.41 10.25
C ASP A 9 0.38 -3.45 10.50
N PHE A 10 -0.30 -3.82 9.42
CA PHE A 10 -1.40 -4.75 9.40
C PHE A 10 -0.99 -6.15 8.93
N ARG A 11 0.31 -6.44 8.74
CA ARG A 11 0.78 -7.77 8.29
C ARG A 11 0.34 -8.92 9.18
N CYS A 12 0.23 -8.67 10.49
CA CYS A 12 -0.13 -9.70 11.46
C CYS A 12 -1.63 -10.03 11.48
N LEU A 13 -2.47 -9.24 10.80
CA LEU A 13 -3.92 -9.44 10.86
C LEU A 13 -4.43 -10.55 9.94
N ASN A 14 -3.61 -11.08 9.01
CA ASN A 14 -4.04 -11.97 7.93
C ASN A 14 -5.24 -11.42 7.11
N GLU A 15 -5.56 -10.14 7.26
CA GLU A 15 -6.64 -9.45 6.58
C GLU A 15 -6.11 -8.78 5.31
N VAL A 16 -6.92 -8.81 4.26
CA VAL A 16 -6.64 -8.14 2.99
C VAL A 16 -7.68 -7.06 2.81
N PHE A 17 -7.22 -5.82 2.75
CA PHE A 17 -8.08 -4.65 2.73
C PHE A 17 -8.64 -4.45 1.32
N ASN A 18 -9.96 -4.29 1.24
CA ASN A 18 -10.66 -3.85 0.06
C ASN A 18 -10.69 -2.30 -0.02
N GLU A 19 -11.34 -1.77 -1.06
CA GLU A 19 -11.40 -0.33 -1.32
C GLU A 19 -12.14 0.44 -0.22
N GLU A 20 -13.25 -0.08 0.29
CA GLU A 20 -14.03 0.55 1.37
C GLU A 20 -13.23 0.60 2.67
N GLU A 21 -12.54 -0.49 3.02
CA GLU A 21 -11.67 -0.55 4.20
C GLU A 21 -10.48 0.41 4.07
N CYS A 22 -9.91 0.55 2.88
CA CYS A 22 -8.87 1.54 2.60
C CYS A 22 -9.38 2.98 2.78
N ILE A 23 -10.60 3.29 2.31
CA ILE A 23 -11.23 4.60 2.51
C ILE A 23 -11.44 4.88 4.00
N ASN A 24 -12.00 3.92 4.73
CA ASN A 24 -12.23 4.03 6.18
C ASN A 24 -10.90 4.24 6.93
N LEU A 25 -9.85 3.53 6.54
CA LEU A 25 -8.52 3.71 7.10
C LEU A 25 -7.99 5.12 6.84
N CYS A 26 -8.10 5.64 5.61
CA CYS A 26 -7.65 7.00 5.26
C CYS A 26 -8.34 8.09 6.08
N GLN A 27 -9.61 7.88 6.45
CA GLN A 27 -10.41 8.82 7.23
C GLN A 27 -10.20 8.68 8.76
N SER A 28 -9.62 7.57 9.20
CA SER A 28 -9.35 7.33 10.61
C SER A 28 -8.27 8.27 11.17
N SER A 29 -8.33 8.56 12.48
CA SER A 29 -7.31 9.36 13.17
C SER A 29 -5.91 8.77 13.04
N LEU A 30 -5.81 7.44 13.00
CA LEU A 30 -4.57 6.70 12.76
C LEU A 30 -4.07 6.91 11.33
N GLY A 31 -4.94 6.74 10.33
CA GLY A 31 -4.59 6.93 8.93
C GLY A 31 -4.15 8.35 8.60
N ILE A 32 -4.80 9.36 9.20
CA ILE A 32 -4.43 10.78 9.02
C ILE A 32 -3.01 11.05 9.52
N GLN A 33 -2.56 10.39 10.58
CA GLN A 33 -1.23 10.61 11.17
C GLN A 33 -0.16 9.62 10.68
N CYS A 34 -0.57 8.67 9.83
CA CYS A 34 0.27 7.60 9.33
C CYS A 34 1.31 8.16 8.35
N LYS A 35 2.57 7.81 8.59
CA LYS A 35 3.70 8.09 7.69
C LYS A 35 4.18 6.84 6.98
N ILE A 36 4.13 5.70 7.65
CA ILE A 36 4.55 4.41 7.12
C ILE A 36 3.39 3.43 7.28
N LEU A 37 2.84 2.98 6.16
CA LEU A 37 1.76 1.99 6.16
C LEU A 37 2.29 0.67 5.59
N THR A 38 2.09 -0.42 6.32
CA THR A 38 2.28 -1.78 5.81
C THR A 38 0.95 -2.51 5.82
N ILE A 39 0.47 -2.94 4.65
CA ILE A 39 -0.90 -3.41 4.46
C ILE A 39 -0.99 -4.43 3.32
N SER A 40 -1.96 -5.34 3.38
CA SER A 40 -2.29 -6.23 2.27
C SER A 40 -3.53 -5.70 1.55
N VAL A 41 -3.55 -5.67 0.23
CA VAL A 41 -4.69 -5.16 -0.56
C VAL A 41 -5.04 -6.09 -1.72
N THR A 42 -6.30 -6.03 -2.16
CA THR A 42 -6.85 -6.90 -3.22
C THR A 42 -6.91 -6.25 -4.60
N THR A 43 -6.87 -4.91 -4.70
CA THR A 43 -7.05 -4.18 -5.97
C THR A 43 -6.02 -3.08 -6.17
N HIS A 44 -5.67 -2.81 -7.43
CA HIS A 44 -4.86 -1.65 -7.83
C HIS A 44 -5.44 -0.33 -7.33
N GLN A 45 -6.78 -0.21 -7.35
CA GLN A 45 -7.49 0.98 -6.90
C GLN A 45 -7.30 1.24 -5.40
N SER A 46 -7.23 0.19 -4.58
CA SER A 46 -6.94 0.30 -3.14
C SER A 46 -5.60 1.00 -2.89
N ILE A 47 -4.58 0.71 -3.71
CA ILE A 47 -3.27 1.37 -3.62
C ILE A 47 -3.39 2.85 -3.93
N LEU A 48 -4.10 3.23 -4.99
CA LEU A 48 -4.30 4.63 -5.35
C LEU A 48 -5.07 5.39 -4.27
N ILE A 49 -6.12 4.79 -3.70
CA ILE A 49 -6.89 5.39 -2.61
C ILE A 49 -5.96 5.75 -1.45
N LEU A 50 -5.10 4.83 -1.03
CA LEU A 50 -4.16 5.06 0.07
C LEU A 50 -3.17 6.19 -0.26
N ILE A 51 -2.54 6.15 -1.44
CA ILE A 51 -1.54 7.17 -1.84
C ILE A 51 -2.17 8.56 -1.97
N GLN A 52 -3.38 8.66 -2.55
CA GLN A 52 -4.01 9.95 -2.82
C GLN A 52 -4.65 10.57 -1.58
N ASN A 53 -5.13 9.76 -0.63
CA ASN A 53 -5.89 10.26 0.51
C ASN A 53 -5.06 10.37 1.81
N MET A 54 -3.99 9.59 1.97
CA MET A 54 -3.11 9.69 3.13
C MET A 54 -2.03 10.77 2.95
N LYS A 55 -2.37 12.01 3.25
CA LYS A 55 -1.51 13.20 2.99
C LYS A 55 -0.15 13.19 3.69
N ASN A 56 -0.02 12.44 4.79
CA ASN A 56 1.22 12.36 5.57
C ASN A 56 2.05 11.12 5.25
N LEU A 57 1.59 10.30 4.30
CA LEU A 57 2.25 9.05 3.91
C LEU A 57 3.58 9.35 3.22
N GLN A 58 4.63 8.71 3.71
CA GLN A 58 6.01 8.80 3.20
C GLN A 58 6.46 7.45 2.62
N ALA A 59 5.94 6.35 3.17
CA ALA A 59 6.22 5.02 2.69
C ALA A 59 4.98 4.13 2.76
N LEU A 60 4.76 3.37 1.70
CA LEU A 60 3.68 2.41 1.58
C LEU A 60 4.26 1.06 1.18
N HIS A 61 4.13 0.10 2.08
CA HIS A 61 4.56 -1.28 1.90
C HIS A 61 3.31 -2.13 1.69
N ILE A 62 3.18 -2.70 0.50
CA ILE A 62 1.98 -3.41 0.10
C ILE A 62 2.32 -4.87 -0.14
N GLN A 63 1.55 -5.76 0.47
CA GLN A 63 1.38 -7.10 -0.04
C GLN A 63 0.20 -7.12 -1.00
N TYR A 64 0.48 -7.26 -2.30
CA TYR A 64 -0.54 -7.31 -3.33
C TYR A 64 -1.00 -8.76 -3.53
N ASN A 65 -2.20 -9.06 -3.05
CA ASN A 65 -2.80 -10.39 -3.17
C ASN A 65 -3.99 -10.29 -4.14
N GLU A 66 -3.71 -10.25 -5.44
CA GLU A 66 -4.76 -10.39 -6.44
C GLU A 66 -5.30 -11.82 -6.39
N TYR A 67 -6.63 -11.98 -6.28
CA TYR A 67 -7.27 -13.31 -6.26
C TYR A 67 -7.04 -14.11 -7.55
N THR A 68 -6.61 -13.44 -8.62
CA THR A 68 -6.28 -14.04 -9.91
C THR A 68 -4.81 -14.45 -9.88
N SER A 69 -4.57 -15.77 -9.96
CA SER A 69 -3.28 -16.45 -9.79
C SER A 69 -2.18 -16.10 -10.82
N ASN A 70 -2.31 -14.99 -11.56
CA ASN A 70 -1.42 -14.57 -12.64
C ASN A 70 -1.04 -13.08 -12.56
N SER A 71 -1.14 -12.44 -11.39
CA SER A 71 -0.72 -11.06 -11.21
C SER A 71 0.79 -10.93 -11.44
N ASN A 72 1.18 -10.54 -12.65
CA ASN A 72 2.56 -10.27 -12.99
C ASN A 72 2.95 -8.98 -12.27
N SER A 73 3.80 -9.07 -11.26
CA SER A 73 4.25 -7.92 -10.47
C SER A 73 4.83 -6.79 -11.31
N ASN A 74 5.34 -7.10 -12.49
CA ASN A 74 5.83 -6.10 -13.42
C ASN A 74 4.68 -5.23 -14.00
N GLU A 75 3.51 -5.80 -14.23
CA GLU A 75 2.34 -5.10 -14.78
C GLU A 75 1.81 -4.05 -13.81
N ILE A 76 1.64 -4.41 -12.53
CA ILE A 76 1.21 -3.46 -11.49
C ILE A 76 2.23 -2.33 -11.30
N ILE A 77 3.53 -2.60 -11.35
CA ILE A 77 4.56 -1.56 -11.25
C ILE A 77 4.48 -0.60 -12.44
N GLN A 78 4.32 -1.11 -13.66
CA GLN A 78 4.15 -0.27 -14.85
C GLN A 78 2.86 0.55 -14.77
N TRP A 79 1.77 -0.06 -14.32
CA TRP A 79 0.50 0.62 -14.12
C TRP A 79 0.63 1.75 -13.08
N LEU A 80 1.26 1.48 -11.93
CA LEU A 80 1.51 2.51 -10.91
C LEU A 80 2.40 3.63 -11.43
N LYS A 81 3.45 3.32 -12.21
CA LYS A 81 4.31 4.33 -12.85
C LYS A 81 3.56 5.19 -13.87
N ALA A 82 2.52 4.66 -14.51
CA ALA A 82 1.69 5.42 -15.43
C ALA A 82 0.70 6.36 -14.71
N GLN A 83 0.26 5.99 -13.50
CA GLN A 83 -0.71 6.77 -12.71
C GLN A 83 -0.04 7.79 -11.77
N LEU A 84 1.17 7.49 -11.27
CA LEU A 84 1.89 8.30 -10.29
C LEU A 84 2.96 9.18 -10.96
N SER A 85 3.21 10.37 -10.40
CA SER A 85 4.27 11.25 -10.90
C SER A 85 5.67 10.64 -10.73
N SER A 86 6.66 11.18 -11.44
CA SER A 86 8.06 10.72 -11.36
C SER A 86 8.72 10.90 -9.98
N THR A 87 8.04 11.56 -9.03
CA THR A 87 8.49 11.75 -7.65
C THR A 87 8.42 10.47 -6.82
N PHE A 88 7.59 9.50 -7.21
CA PHE A 88 7.39 8.26 -6.47
C PHE A 88 8.46 7.23 -6.84
N CYS A 89 9.09 6.63 -5.82
CA CYS A 89 10.03 5.50 -6.02
C CYS A 89 9.33 4.18 -5.71
N ILE A 90 9.16 3.34 -6.72
CA ILE A 90 8.47 2.05 -6.61
C ILE A 90 9.50 0.92 -6.77
N ASN A 91 9.65 0.12 -5.73
CA ASN A 91 10.56 -1.03 -5.68
C ASN A 91 9.77 -2.29 -5.32
N GLN A 92 10.09 -3.39 -5.99
CA GLN A 92 9.56 -4.71 -5.63
C GLN A 92 10.57 -5.45 -4.76
N ASP A 93 10.09 -6.11 -3.71
CA ASP A 93 10.93 -7.04 -2.96
C ASP A 93 11.19 -8.30 -3.81
N ARG A 94 12.46 -8.52 -4.17
CA ARG A 94 12.88 -9.67 -4.99
C ARG A 94 12.72 -11.01 -4.28
N LYS A 95 12.61 -11.02 -2.96
CA LYS A 95 12.43 -12.25 -2.16
C LYS A 95 10.96 -12.60 -1.96
N LEU A 96 10.09 -11.61 -2.04
CA LEU A 96 8.65 -11.72 -1.81
C LEU A 96 7.94 -11.15 -3.03
N ASN A 97 7.70 -11.98 -4.06
CA ASN A 97 7.18 -11.55 -5.37
C ASN A 97 5.90 -10.69 -5.33
N ASN A 98 5.15 -10.73 -4.24
CA ASN A 98 3.90 -9.98 -4.08
C ASN A 98 4.08 -8.71 -3.22
N TYR A 99 5.29 -8.38 -2.78
CA TYR A 99 5.57 -7.22 -1.94
C TYR A 99 6.12 -6.05 -2.76
N LEU A 100 5.46 -4.91 -2.63
CA LEU A 100 5.82 -3.64 -3.23
C LEU A 100 6.13 -2.62 -2.15
N HIS A 101 7.18 -1.83 -2.37
CA HIS A 101 7.57 -0.69 -1.55
C HIS A 101 7.46 0.57 -2.40
N ILE A 102 6.62 1.50 -1.97
CA ILE A 102 6.40 2.78 -2.63
C ILE A 102 6.87 3.87 -1.66
N TRP A 103 7.82 4.69 -2.09
CA TRP A 103 8.29 5.87 -1.36
C TRP A 103 7.72 7.11 -2.02
N ILE A 104 7.18 8.02 -1.19
CA ILE A 104 6.42 9.21 -1.58
C ILE A 104 7.23 10.47 -1.29
#